data_AF-A0A0P0W7X9-F1
#
_entry.id   AF-A0A0P0W7X9-F1
#
_cell.length_a   1.000
_cell.length_b   1.000
_cell.length_c   1.000
_cell.angle_alpha   90.00
_cell.angle_beta   90.00
_cell.angle_gamma   90.00
#
_symmetry.space_group_name_H-M   'P 1'
#
loop_
_entity.id
_entity.type
_entity.pdbx_description
1 polymer ?
#
loop_
_entity_poly.entity_id
_entity_poly.type
_entity_poly.pdbx_seq_one_letter_code
_entity_poly.pdbx_strand_id
1 'polypeptide(L)'
;MVVSRARVQDPATGEHRDVMYKGMASELFVPYMDPTEAWYFKTYMDAGEYGFGLQAMPLVPLNDCPRHARYLDAVFVAADGRPYVRENMICVFERYAGDIAWRHSESPITGMDVSANPYDSSASRFLDFFPCCLAPTMRVMLLHFPVLVTDE
;
A
#
# COMPACT_ATOMS: atom_id res chain seq x y z
N MET A 1 -1.25 2.56 -12.73
CA MET A 1 -1.11 3.76 -11.86
C MET A 1 0.33 4.30 -11.93
N VAL A 2 0.53 5.61 -11.89
CA VAL A 2 1.85 6.25 -11.80
C VAL A 2 1.90 7.14 -10.56
N VAL A 3 2.91 6.97 -9.72
CA VAL A 3 3.20 7.85 -8.57
C VAL A 3 4.36 8.74 -8.95
N SER A 4 4.20 10.06 -8.85
CA SER A 4 5.24 11.03 -9.22
C SER A 4 5.46 12.08 -8.15
N ARG A 5 6.68 12.60 -8.06
CA ARG A 5 7.09 13.66 -7.12
C ARG A 5 6.77 13.32 -5.67
N ALA A 6 7.10 12.10 -5.25
CA ALA A 6 7.00 11.73 -3.85
C ALA A 6 8.08 12.47 -3.04
N ARG A 7 7.64 13.25 -2.06
CA ARG A 7 8.49 14.03 -1.15
C ARG A 7 8.12 13.71 0.29
N VAL A 8 9.09 13.76 1.18
CA VAL A 8 8.88 13.65 2.63
C VAL A 8 9.28 14.96 3.29
N GLN A 9 8.52 15.40 4.28
CA GLN A 9 8.90 16.56 5.09
C GLN A 9 9.88 16.10 6.18
N ASP A 10 11.05 16.72 6.24
CA ASP A 10 12.03 16.48 7.29
C ASP A 10 11.55 17.15 8.60
N PRO A 11 11.33 16.41 9.69
CA PRO A 11 10.83 16.99 10.93
C PRO A 11 11.86 17.89 11.64
N ALA A 12 13.17 17.74 11.37
CA ALA A 12 14.20 18.54 12.02
C ALA A 12 14.38 19.91 11.35
N THR A 13 14.32 19.95 10.01
CA THR A 13 14.55 21.19 9.24
C THR A 13 13.26 21.80 8.69
N GLY A 14 12.16 21.06 8.65
CA GLY A 14 10.89 21.46 8.05
C GLY A 14 10.88 21.42 6.51
N GLU A 15 12.01 21.11 5.88
CA GLU A 15 12.16 21.11 4.42
C GLU A 15 11.57 19.85 3.77
N HIS A 16 11.04 20.00 2.54
CA HIS A 16 10.59 18.87 1.74
C HIS A 16 11.74 18.26 0.94
N ARG A 17 12.02 16.98 1.20
CA ARG A 17 13.08 16.22 0.54
C ARG A 17 12.46 15.30 -0.51
N ASP A 18 13.01 15.34 -1.71
CA ASP A 18 12.63 14.45 -2.81
C ASP A 18 13.02 13.01 -2.50
N VAL A 19 12.09 12.07 -2.69
CA VAL A 19 12.31 10.63 -2.47
C VAL A 19 12.22 9.87 -3.79
N MET A 20 11.15 10.10 -4.56
CA MET A 20 10.94 9.42 -5.84
C MET A 20 10.34 10.37 -6.87
N TYR A 21 11.04 10.54 -8.00
CA TYR A 21 10.55 11.38 -9.08
C TYR A 21 9.35 10.75 -9.80
N LYS A 22 9.44 9.45 -10.16
CA LYS A 22 8.39 8.70 -10.84
C LYS A 22 8.54 7.21 -10.58
N GLY A 23 7.45 6.53 -10.23
CA GLY A 23 7.37 5.08 -10.07
C GLY A 23 6.07 4.54 -10.66
N MET A 24 6.16 3.41 -11.36
CA MET A 24 5.03 2.71 -12.00
C MET A 24 5.43 1.26 -12.30
N ALA A 25 4.44 0.36 -12.40
CA ALA A 25 4.67 -0.96 -12.98
C ALA A 25 4.87 -0.79 -14.49
N SER A 26 6.06 -1.08 -14.99
CA SER A 26 6.40 -0.89 -16.41
C SER A 26 5.89 -2.02 -17.28
N GLU A 27 6.00 -3.26 -16.80
CA GLU A 27 5.62 -4.48 -17.52
C GLU A 27 5.37 -5.62 -16.54
N LEU A 28 4.59 -6.62 -16.94
CA LEU A 28 4.43 -7.91 -16.28
C LEU A 28 4.52 -9.02 -17.31
N PHE A 29 5.41 -9.96 -17.06
CA PHE A 29 5.68 -11.09 -17.92
C PHE A 29 5.15 -12.37 -17.27
N VAL A 30 4.22 -13.05 -17.93
CA VAL A 30 3.57 -14.29 -17.44
C VAL A 30 3.82 -15.44 -18.42
N PRO A 31 4.96 -16.14 -18.31
CA PRO A 31 5.28 -17.27 -19.18
C PRO A 31 4.67 -18.58 -18.68
N TYR A 32 3.94 -19.28 -19.56
CA TYR A 32 3.55 -20.66 -19.32
C TYR A 32 4.72 -21.61 -19.60
N MET A 33 4.80 -22.71 -18.85
CA MET A 33 5.89 -23.68 -18.90
C MET A 33 5.48 -25.04 -19.49
N ASP A 34 4.33 -25.11 -20.16
CA ASP A 34 3.87 -26.30 -20.86
C ASP A 34 4.37 -26.28 -22.32
N PRO A 35 5.19 -27.26 -22.75
CA PRO A 35 5.77 -27.30 -24.09
C PRO A 35 4.82 -27.84 -25.17
N THR A 36 3.59 -28.25 -24.83
CA THR A 36 2.62 -28.73 -25.82
C THR A 36 2.18 -27.62 -26.78
N GLU A 37 1.69 -28.02 -27.95
CA GLU A 37 1.31 -27.09 -29.04
C GLU A 37 0.31 -26.01 -28.60
N ALA A 38 -0.53 -26.31 -27.61
CA ALA A 38 -1.54 -25.38 -27.10
C ALA A 38 -0.98 -24.27 -26.20
N TRP A 39 0.24 -24.42 -25.66
CA TRP A 39 0.76 -23.56 -24.58
C TRP A 39 2.14 -22.98 -24.84
N TYR A 40 2.95 -23.57 -25.74
CA TYR A 40 4.35 -23.17 -25.93
C TYR A 40 4.56 -21.69 -26.32
N PHE A 41 3.54 -21.04 -26.91
CA PHE A 41 3.58 -19.65 -27.33
C PHE A 41 2.95 -18.67 -26.33
N LYS A 42 2.34 -19.17 -25.25
CA LYS A 42 1.64 -18.35 -24.26
C LYS A 42 2.62 -17.74 -23.27
N THR A 43 3.10 -16.54 -23.60
CA THR A 43 3.97 -15.77 -22.72
C THR A 43 3.51 -14.32 -22.70
N TYR A 44 2.53 -14.02 -21.86
CA TYR A 44 1.88 -12.72 -21.85
C TYR A 44 2.82 -11.61 -21.41
N MET A 45 2.71 -10.47 -22.08
CA MET A 45 3.31 -9.19 -21.68
C MET A 45 2.17 -8.21 -21.39
N ASP A 46 1.60 -8.26 -20.20
CA ASP A 46 0.30 -7.67 -19.88
C ASP A 46 0.22 -6.17 -20.18
N ALA A 47 1.26 -5.41 -19.85
CA ALA A 47 1.27 -3.97 -20.06
C ALA A 47 1.47 -3.61 -21.53
N GLY A 48 2.37 -4.32 -22.22
CA GLY A 48 2.69 -4.11 -23.63
C GLY A 48 1.59 -4.57 -24.59
N GLU A 49 0.93 -5.69 -24.30
CA GLU A 49 -0.04 -6.34 -25.19
C GLU A 49 -1.48 -5.89 -24.91
N TYR A 50 -1.86 -5.77 -23.63
CA TYR A 50 -3.25 -5.49 -23.23
C TYR A 50 -3.44 -4.15 -22.54
N GLY A 51 -2.39 -3.61 -21.93
CA GLY A 51 -2.37 -2.33 -21.24
C GLY A 51 -3.03 -2.39 -19.86
N PHE A 52 -2.21 -2.29 -18.80
CA PHE A 52 -2.69 -2.30 -17.41
C PHE A 52 -3.79 -1.29 -17.08
N GLY A 53 -3.77 -0.11 -17.71
CA GLY A 53 -4.83 0.87 -17.51
C GLY A 53 -6.15 0.44 -18.14
N LEU A 54 -6.11 -0.10 -19.36
CA LEU A 54 -7.30 -0.46 -20.13
C LEU A 54 -8.03 -1.67 -19.52
N GLN A 55 -7.26 -2.64 -19.02
CA GLN A 55 -7.76 -3.85 -18.35
C GLN A 55 -8.12 -3.64 -16.88
N ALA A 56 -7.88 -2.45 -16.32
CA ALA A 56 -8.26 -2.17 -14.94
C ALA A 56 -9.79 -2.11 -14.79
N MET A 57 -10.28 -2.70 -13.70
CA MET A 57 -11.69 -2.75 -13.36
C MET A 57 -12.04 -1.72 -12.27
N PRO A 58 -13.31 -1.26 -12.22
CA PRO A 58 -13.81 -0.47 -11.10
C PRO A 58 -13.72 -1.25 -9.79
N LEU A 59 -13.24 -0.60 -8.74
CA LEU A 59 -13.15 -1.16 -7.40
C LEU A 59 -14.54 -1.27 -6.77
N VAL A 60 -14.82 -2.41 -6.15
CA VAL A 60 -16.07 -2.71 -5.44
C VAL A 60 -15.96 -2.19 -3.99
N PRO A 61 -16.83 -1.25 -3.58
CA PRO A 61 -16.83 -0.74 -2.20
C PRO A 61 -17.00 -1.83 -1.16
N LEU A 62 -16.25 -1.72 -0.05
CA LEU A 62 -16.21 -2.66 1.08
C LEU A 62 -15.58 -4.03 0.78
N ASN A 63 -15.54 -4.46 -0.48
CA ASN A 63 -14.86 -5.69 -0.89
C ASN A 63 -13.38 -5.43 -1.15
N ASP A 64 -13.08 -4.44 -2.00
CA ASP A 64 -11.70 -4.17 -2.43
C ASP A 64 -11.01 -3.12 -1.57
N CYS A 65 -11.79 -2.19 -0.99
CA CYS A 65 -11.26 -1.15 -0.10
C CYS A 65 -12.15 -0.97 1.14
N PRO A 66 -11.57 -0.51 2.27
CA PRO A 66 -12.31 -0.35 3.53
C PRO A 66 -13.35 0.76 3.46
N ARG A 67 -14.30 0.75 4.39
CA ARG A 67 -15.46 1.67 4.46
C ARG A 67 -15.10 3.16 4.37
N HIS A 68 -13.96 3.57 4.94
CA HIS A 68 -13.49 4.95 4.99
C HIS A 68 -12.58 5.34 3.83
N ALA A 69 -12.49 4.51 2.78
CA ALA A 69 -11.72 4.83 1.59
C ALA A 69 -12.37 5.96 0.77
N ARG A 70 -11.51 6.71 0.08
CA ARG A 70 -11.90 7.68 -0.95
C ARG A 70 -11.57 7.11 -2.31
N TYR A 71 -12.53 7.19 -3.22
CA TYR A 71 -12.38 6.70 -4.58
C TYR A 71 -12.07 7.85 -5.52
N LEU A 72 -11.24 7.56 -6.53
CA LEU A 72 -10.88 8.47 -7.61
C LEU A 72 -11.23 7.80 -8.93
N ASP A 73 -11.90 8.56 -9.78
CA ASP A 73 -12.27 8.15 -11.13
C ASP A 73 -11.09 8.37 -12.08
N ALA A 74 -11.08 7.62 -13.18
CA ALA A 74 -10.06 7.79 -14.21
C ALA A 74 -10.70 7.95 -15.59
N VAL A 75 -10.05 8.76 -16.43
CA VAL A 75 -10.45 8.98 -17.81
C VAL A 75 -9.60 8.10 -18.71
N PHE A 76 -10.26 7.35 -19.59
CA PHE A 76 -9.66 6.44 -20.56
C PHE A 76 -10.03 6.85 -21.98
N VAL A 77 -9.37 6.24 -22.96
CA VAL A 77 -9.60 6.47 -24.38
C VAL A 77 -10.09 5.17 -25.01
N ALA A 78 -11.23 5.21 -25.68
CA ALA A 78 -11.78 4.07 -26.41
C ALA A 78 -11.04 3.84 -27.74
N ALA A 79 -11.26 2.69 -28.36
CA ALA A 79 -10.61 2.33 -29.63
C ALA A 79 -10.92 3.31 -30.78
N ASP A 80 -12.06 4.02 -30.70
CA ASP A 80 -12.44 5.09 -31.64
C ASP A 80 -11.85 6.46 -31.27
N GLY A 81 -10.98 6.52 -30.26
CA GLY A 81 -10.35 7.74 -29.77
C GLY A 81 -11.21 8.58 -28.83
N ARG A 82 -12.44 8.16 -28.51
CA ARG A 82 -13.31 8.94 -27.63
C ARG A 82 -12.91 8.79 -26.16
N PRO A 83 -12.85 9.89 -25.38
CA PRO A 83 -12.62 9.80 -23.96
C PRO A 83 -13.87 9.26 -23.24
N TYR A 84 -13.67 8.41 -22.26
CA TYR A 84 -14.74 7.96 -21.36
C TYR A 84 -14.23 7.89 -19.92
N VAL A 85 -15.13 8.10 -18.95
CA VAL A 85 -14.81 8.04 -17.53
C VAL A 85 -15.17 6.65 -17.00
N ARG A 86 -14.28 6.03 -16.23
CA ARG A 86 -14.62 4.91 -15.35
C ARG A 86 -14.53 5.36 -13.91
N GLU A 87 -15.57 5.05 -13.16
CA GLU A 87 -15.67 5.38 -11.74
C GLU A 87 -14.86 4.40 -10.88
N ASN A 88 -14.46 4.84 -9.69
CA ASN A 88 -13.85 3.98 -8.66
C ASN A 88 -12.58 3.23 -9.10
N MET A 89 -11.70 3.89 -9.85
CA MET A 89 -10.52 3.22 -10.43
C MET A 89 -9.31 3.18 -9.49
N ILE A 90 -9.25 4.10 -8.53
CA ILE A 90 -8.20 4.13 -7.50
C ILE A 90 -8.89 4.38 -6.16
N CYS A 91 -8.47 3.69 -5.11
CA CYS A 91 -8.89 4.01 -3.75
C CYS A 91 -7.71 4.44 -2.88
N VAL A 92 -7.99 5.41 -2.01
CA VAL A 92 -7.08 6.00 -1.04
C VAL A 92 -7.65 5.80 0.34
N PHE A 93 -6.90 5.19 1.24
CA PHE A 93 -7.32 5.03 2.63
C PHE A 93 -6.13 5.01 3.59
N GLU A 94 -6.41 5.37 4.84
CA GLU A 94 -5.50 5.15 5.96
C GLU A 94 -5.84 3.81 6.61
N ARG A 95 -4.84 3.03 7.04
CA ARG A 95 -5.07 1.87 7.89
C ARG A 95 -4.23 1.93 9.16
N TYR A 96 -4.76 1.37 10.24
CA TYR A 96 -3.92 0.94 11.35
C TYR A 96 -3.12 -0.27 10.89
N ALA A 97 -1.80 -0.18 10.92
CA ALA A 97 -0.92 -1.23 10.42
C ALA A 97 -0.87 -2.47 11.34
N GLY A 98 -1.47 -2.42 12.53
CA GLY A 98 -1.34 -3.47 13.54
C GLY A 98 -0.05 -3.34 14.36
N ASP A 99 1.00 -2.80 13.73
CA ASP A 99 2.34 -2.76 14.29
C ASP A 99 2.61 -1.49 15.10
N ILE A 100 3.19 -1.69 16.28
CA ILE A 100 3.74 -0.61 17.07
C ILE A 100 4.96 -0.07 16.32
N ALA A 101 4.91 1.20 15.91
CA ALA A 101 5.98 1.81 15.12
C ALA A 101 7.35 1.72 15.80
N TRP A 102 7.37 1.83 17.13
CA TRP A 102 8.54 1.60 17.97
C TRP A 102 8.10 1.40 19.43
N ARG A 103 8.82 0.55 20.18
CA ARG A 103 8.62 0.34 21.62
C ARG A 103 9.96 0.27 22.30
N HIS A 104 10.08 0.89 23.47
CA HIS A 104 11.19 0.70 24.39
C HIS A 104 10.67 0.21 25.74
N SER A 105 11.41 -0.67 26.41
CA SER A 105 11.09 -1.12 27.78
C SER A 105 12.41 -1.26 28.53
N GLU A 106 12.59 -0.42 29.55
CA GLU A 106 13.77 -0.39 30.41
C GLU A 106 13.41 -1.06 31.74
N SER A 107 14.19 -2.07 32.16
CA SER A 107 14.07 -2.69 33.49
C SER A 107 15.40 -2.56 34.22
N PRO A 108 15.46 -1.86 35.38
CA PRO A 108 16.66 -1.82 36.21
C PRO A 108 16.97 -3.13 36.93
N ILE A 109 16.08 -4.13 36.88
CA ILE A 109 16.21 -5.41 37.59
C ILE A 109 16.24 -6.56 36.57
N THR A 110 17.34 -7.31 36.54
CA THR A 110 17.53 -8.48 35.70
C THR A 110 16.71 -9.66 36.24
N GLY A 111 15.70 -10.12 35.48
CA GLY A 111 14.98 -11.37 35.78
C GLY A 111 13.44 -11.33 35.77
N MET A 112 12.80 -10.21 35.42
CA MET A 112 11.34 -10.20 35.19
C MET A 112 11.01 -10.38 33.71
N ASP A 113 10.20 -11.39 33.41
CA ASP A 113 9.61 -11.61 32.08
C ASP A 113 8.59 -10.50 31.80
N VAL A 114 8.93 -9.59 30.89
CA VAL A 114 8.01 -8.54 30.41
C VAL A 114 7.04 -9.16 29.42
N SER A 115 6.12 -9.98 29.92
CA SER A 115 5.00 -10.46 29.13
C SER A 115 4.02 -9.31 28.88
N ALA A 116 3.49 -9.22 27.67
CA ALA A 116 2.49 -8.22 27.30
C ALA A 116 1.12 -8.60 27.91
N ASN A 117 1.00 -8.57 29.24
CA ASN A 117 -0.29 -8.75 29.90
C ASN A 117 -1.03 -7.40 29.97
N PRO A 118 -2.18 -7.23 29.30
CA PRO A 118 -2.94 -5.98 29.35
C PRO A 118 -3.56 -5.66 30.73
N TYR A 119 -3.44 -6.55 31.72
CA TYR A 119 -4.04 -6.40 33.05
C TYR A 119 -3.04 -6.22 34.20
N ASP A 120 -1.73 -6.12 33.94
CA ASP A 120 -0.75 -5.92 35.01
C ASP A 120 -0.52 -4.43 35.32
N SER A 121 -1.24 -3.93 36.32
CA SER A 121 -1.13 -2.55 36.84
C SER A 121 0.01 -2.36 37.85
N SER A 122 0.85 -3.36 38.09
CA SER A 122 1.94 -3.27 39.09
C SER A 122 3.26 -2.76 38.48
N ALA A 123 3.46 -2.94 37.17
CA ALA A 123 4.61 -2.42 36.43
C ALA A 123 4.48 -0.93 36.03
N SER A 124 3.28 -0.35 36.13
CA SER A 124 3.01 1.02 35.67
C SER A 124 3.45 2.12 36.65
N ARG A 125 3.89 1.79 37.88
CA ARG A 125 4.28 2.81 38.87
C ARG A 125 5.74 3.27 38.81
N PHE A 126 6.57 2.68 37.96
CA PHE A 126 7.99 3.04 37.83
C PHE A 126 8.35 3.67 36.47
N LEU A 127 7.37 3.81 35.57
CA LEU A 127 7.59 4.26 34.18
C LEU A 127 7.30 5.77 33.97
N ASP A 128 6.92 6.50 35.01
CA ASP A 128 6.49 7.91 34.93
C ASP A 128 7.64 8.94 34.97
N PHE A 129 8.90 8.56 34.74
CA PHE A 129 10.05 9.48 34.86
C PHE A 129 10.74 9.93 33.56
N PHE A 130 10.22 9.62 32.36
CA PHE A 130 10.80 10.15 31.11
C PHE A 130 9.75 10.63 30.10
N PRO A 131 9.78 11.91 29.68
CA PRO A 131 8.91 12.44 28.63
C PRO A 131 9.55 12.18 27.26
N CYS A 132 9.31 11.02 26.64
CA CYS A 132 9.82 10.82 25.27
C CYS A 132 8.94 9.97 24.32
N CYS A 133 7.73 9.56 24.72
CA CYS A 133 6.94 8.64 23.91
C CYS A 133 5.54 9.14 23.55
N LEU A 134 5.45 10.35 22.97
CA LEU A 134 4.35 10.67 22.06
C LEU A 134 4.68 10.03 20.71
N ALA A 135 4.41 8.73 20.57
CA ALA A 135 4.49 8.08 19.26
C ALA A 135 3.41 8.70 18.36
N PRO A 136 3.78 9.38 17.25
CA PRO A 136 2.80 9.80 16.27
C PRO A 136 2.15 8.52 15.73
N THR A 137 0.83 8.45 15.77
CA THR A 137 0.06 7.37 15.17
C THR A 137 0.48 7.27 13.71
N MET A 138 1.20 6.19 13.36
CA MET A 138 1.73 6.00 12.01
C MET A 138 0.55 5.71 11.07
N ARG A 139 0.03 6.77 10.44
CA ARG A 139 -1.01 6.67 9.42
C ARG A 139 -0.33 6.31 8.09
N VAL A 140 -0.52 5.07 7.65
CA VAL A 140 -0.05 4.63 6.34
C VAL A 140 -1.16 4.85 5.33
N MET A 141 -0.93 5.75 4.39
CA MET A 141 -1.79 5.92 3.22
C MET A 141 -1.47 4.80 2.22
N LEU A 142 -2.47 3.98 1.92
CA LEU A 142 -2.34 2.91 0.94
C LEU A 142 -3.09 3.27 -0.34
N LEU A 143 -2.45 2.94 -1.45
CA LEU A 143 -3.01 3.03 -2.79
C LEU A 143 -3.23 1.61 -3.28
N HIS A 144 -4.47 1.28 -3.60
CA HIS A 144 -4.79 -0.01 -4.22
C HIS A 144 -5.19 0.22 -5.68
N PHE A 145 -4.65 -0.64 -6.55
CA PHE A 145 -4.95 -0.67 -7.98
C PHE A 145 -5.20 -2.13 -8.37
N PRO A 146 -6.33 -2.45 -9.02
CA PRO A 146 -6.61 -3.81 -9.42
C PRO A 146 -5.74 -4.15 -10.63
N VAL A 147 -4.85 -5.13 -10.47
CA VAL A 147 -4.20 -5.82 -11.59
C VAL A 147 -4.86 -7.18 -11.67
N LEU A 148 -5.64 -7.40 -12.73
CA LEU A 148 -6.16 -8.72 -13.04
C LEU A 148 -5.00 -9.57 -13.55
N VAL A 149 -4.59 -10.56 -12.76
CA VAL A 149 -3.94 -11.75 -13.30
C VAL A 149 -5.09 -12.66 -13.70
N THR A 150 -5.39 -12.73 -14.99
CA THR A 150 -6.32 -13.73 -15.52
C THR A 150 -5.59 -15.07 -15.51
N ASP A 151 -5.91 -15.93 -14.54
CA ASP A 151 -5.71 -17.38 -14.71
C ASP A 151 -6.78 -17.85 -15.70
N GLU A 152 -6.41 -17.99 -16.98
CA GLU A 152 -7.11 -18.87 -17.93
C GLU A 152 -6.31 -20.16 -18.15
#